data_AF-A0A7C3DZZ0-F1
#
_entry.id   AF-A0A7C3DZZ0-F1
#
_cell.length_a   1.000
_cell.length_b   1.000
_cell.length_c   1.000
_cell.angle_alpha   90.00
_cell.angle_beta   90.00
_cell.angle_gamma   90.00
#
_symmetry.space_group_name_H-M   'P 1'
#
loop_
_entity.id
_entity.type
_entity.pdbx_description
1 polymer ?
#
loop_
_entity_poly.entity_id
_entity_poly.type
_entity_poly.pdbx_seq_one_letter_code
_entity_poly.pdbx_strand_id
1 'polypeptide(L)' 'MVRDLQDPFTHLAPGLPGGIDIIDLANIHSCPFIATDDTGVVFPDGSFEINGRISGSDIRGCNLMA' A
#
# COMPACT_ATOMS: atom_id res chain seq x y z
N MET A 1 4.69 4.18 1.76
CA MET A 1 4.45 5.20 0.70
C MET A 1 2.95 5.24 0.41
N VAL A 2 2.41 6.36 -0.06
CA VAL A 2 1.00 6.46 -0.48
C VAL A 2 0.91 6.75 -1.97
N ARG A 3 0.15 5.95 -2.71
CA ARG A 3 -0.15 6.13 -4.15
C ARG A 3 -1.61 6.54 -4.38
N ASP A 4 -1.87 7.17 -5.52
CA ASP A 4 -3.23 7.40 -5.99
C ASP A 4 -3.94 6.07 -6.30
N LEU A 5 -5.25 6.00 -6.05
CA LEU A 5 -6.05 4.79 -6.27
C LEU A 5 -6.41 4.59 -7.76
N GLN A 6 -6.41 5.66 -8.55
CA GLN A 6 -6.75 5.67 -9.97
C GLN A 6 -5.50 5.70 -10.87
N ASP A 7 -4.35 6.11 -10.32
CA ASP A 7 -3.07 6.08 -11.03
C ASP A 7 -1.93 5.53 -10.14
N PRO A 8 -1.46 4.29 -10.39
CA PRO A 8 -0.43 3.65 -9.56
C PRO A 8 0.95 4.29 -9.66
N PHE A 9 1.19 5.16 -10.65
CA PHE A 9 2.48 5.84 -10.82
C PHE A 9 2.52 7.21 -10.13
N THR A 10 1.39 7.67 -9.59
CA THR A 10 1.30 8.94 -8.87
C THR A 10 1.42 8.71 -7.37
N HIS A 11 2.45 9.31 -6.75
CA HIS A 11 2.61 9.32 -5.29
C HIS A 11 2.00 10.59 -4.70
N LEU A 12 1.26 10.40 -3.61
CA LEU A 12 0.59 11.50 -2.92
C LEU A 12 1.51 12.10 -1.85
N ALA A 13 1.33 13.40 -1.61
CA ALA A 13 2.03 14.10 -0.53
C ALA A 13 1.62 13.54 0.85
N PRO A 14 2.50 13.62 1.88
CA PRO A 14 2.16 13.22 3.24
C PRO A 14 0.87 13.89 3.75
N GLY A 15 0.04 13.14 4.48
CA GLY A 15 -1.25 13.57 4.99
C GLY A 15 -2.43 13.33 4.04
N LEU A 16 -2.19 12.97 2.77
CA LEU A 16 -3.25 12.59 1.84
C LEU A 16 -3.52 11.08 1.89
N PRO A 17 -4.80 10.66 1.85
CA PRO A 17 -5.16 9.24 1.81
C PRO A 17 -4.99 8.65 0.42
N GLY A 18 -4.60 7.37 0.36
CA GLY A 18 -4.46 6.62 -0.89
C GLY A 18 -4.13 5.16 -0.65
N GLY A 19 -3.66 4.47 -1.69
CA GLY A 19 -3.20 3.08 -1.59
C GLY A 19 -1.83 3.00 -0.91
N ILE A 20 -1.62 1.99 -0.06
CA ILE A 20 -0.37 1.80 0.65
C ILE A 20 0.57 0.89 -0.13
N ASP A 21 1.77 1.39 -0.39
CA ASP A 21 2.87 0.60 -0.93
C ASP A 21 3.95 0.42 0.12
N ILE A 22 4.44 -0.82 0.22
CA ILE A 22 5.47 -1.26 1.17
C ILE A 22 6.72 -1.65 0.38
N ILE A 23 7.87 -1.23 0.89
CA ILE A 23 9.18 -1.68 0.42
C ILE A 23 9.81 -2.50 1.53
N ASP A 24 9.90 -3.82 1.33
CA ASP A 24 10.59 -4.73 2.24
C ASP A 24 12.08 -4.77 1.89
N LEU A 25 12.90 -4.09 2.71
CA LEU A 25 14.34 -4.02 2.52
C LEU A 25 15.07 -5.34 2.80
N ALA A 26 14.45 -6.27 3.55
CA ALA A 26 15.03 -7.59 3.80
C ALA A 26 14.82 -8.54 2.61
N ASN A 27 13.79 -8.29 1.79
CA ASN A 27 13.43 -9.14 0.66
C ASN A 27 14.14 -8.77 -0.65
N ILE A 28 15.44 -8.46 -0.56
CA ILE A 28 16.27 -7.93 -1.67
C ILE A 28 16.42 -8.88 -2.86
N HIS A 29 16.29 -10.19 -2.63
CA HIS A 29 16.46 -11.23 -3.65
C HIS A 29 15.15 -11.70 -4.29
N SER A 30 14.00 -11.10 -3.95
CA SER A 30 12.73 -11.43 -4.62
C SER A 30 11.94 -10.17 -5.01
N CYS A 31 10.69 -10.03 -4.55
CA CYS A 31 9.84 -8.89 -4.78
C CYS A 31 9.82 -7.99 -3.53
N PRO A 32 10.73 -7.00 -3.42
CA PRO A 32 10.75 -6.09 -2.28
C PRO A 32 9.65 -5.01 -2.37
N PHE A 33 9.11 -4.73 -3.56
CA PHE A 33 8.06 -3.74 -3.77
C PHE A 33 6.68 -4.40 -3.78
N ILE A 34 5.88 -4.11 -2.75
CA ILE A 34 4.54 -4.68 -2.59
C ILE A 34 3.52 -3.55 -2.66
N ALA A 35 2.77 -3.51 -3.76
CA ALA A 35 1.59 -2.67 -3.87
C ALA A 35 0.43 -3.40 -3.18
N THR A 36 -0.02 -2.87 -2.05
CA THR A 36 -1.11 -3.50 -1.29
C THR A 36 -2.47 -2.97 -1.75
N ASP A 37 -3.51 -3.70 -1.38
CA ASP A 37 -4.90 -3.22 -1.45
C ASP A 37 -5.34 -2.53 -0.14
N ASP A 38 -4.40 -2.17 0.73
CA ASP A 38 -4.69 -1.36 1.91
C ASP A 38 -4.78 0.12 1.52
N THR A 39 -5.74 0.83 2.13
CA THR A 39 -5.83 2.29 2.05
C THR A 39 -5.34 2.90 3.35
N GLY A 40 -4.64 4.02 3.25
CA GLY A 40 -4.02 4.65 4.41
C GLY A 40 -3.44 6.03 4.13
N VAL A 41 -2.84 6.60 5.16
CA VAL A 41 -2.15 7.90 5.14
C VAL A 41 -0.75 7.73 5.73
N VAL A 42 0.25 8.32 5.08
CA VAL A 42 1.60 8.50 5.65
C VAL A 42 1.72 9.94 6.13
N PHE A 43 2.17 10.13 7.36
CA PHE A 43 2.34 11.44 7.99
C PHE A 43 3.76 11.99 7.74
N PRO A 44 3.97 13.32 7.90
CA PRO A 44 5.28 13.94 7.69
C PRO A 44 6.41 13.40 8.57
N ASP A 45 6.10 12.83 9.74
CA ASP A 45 7.07 12.20 10.65
C ASP A 45 7.46 10.77 10.23
N GLY A 46 6.89 10.27 9.14
CA GLY A 46 7.12 8.92 8.62
C GLY A 46 6.26 7.84 9.25
N SER A 47 5.43 8.18 10.25
CA SER A 47 4.39 7.27 10.74
C SER A 47 3.29 7.11 9.69
N PHE A 48 2.48 6.06 9.81
CA PHE A 48 1.36 5.84 8.91
C PHE A 48 0.21 5.15 9.63
N GLU A 49 -0.98 5.31 9.07
CA GLU A 49 -2.21 4.67 9.53
C GLU A 49 -2.86 3.92 8.37
N ILE A 50 -3.43 2.75 8.68
CA ILE A 50 -4.27 1.98 7.75
C ILE A 50 -5.73 2.31 8.06
N ASN A 51 -6.45 2.85 7.07
CA ASN A 51 -7.84 3.26 7.20
C ASN A 51 -8.83 2.20 6.66
N GLY A 52 -8.36 1.24 5.88
CA GLY A 52 -9.20 0.16 5.35
C GLY A 52 -8.58 -0.56 4.15
N ARG A 53 -9.45 -1.12 3.31
CA ARG A 53 -9.10 -1.80 2.06
C ARG A 53 -9.76 -1.12 0.87
N ILE A 54 -9.18 -1.25 -0.31
CA ILE A 54 -9.76 -0.75 -1.56
C ILE A 54 -11.08 -1.47 -1.86
N SER A 55 -12.10 -0.75 -2.32
CA SER A 55 -13.38 -1.35 -2.71
C SER A 55 -13.19 -2.44 -3.76
N GLY A 56 -13.77 -3.61 -3.52
CA GLY A 56 -13.61 -4.78 -4.41
C GLY A 56 -12.39 -5.66 -4.11
N SER A 57 -11.57 -5.31 -3.12
CA SER A 57 -10.52 -6.20 -2.60
C SER A 57 -11.10 -7.46 -1.98
N ASP A 58 -10.35 -8.56 -2.02
CA ASP A 58 -10.75 -9.81 -1.38
C ASP A 58 -10.89 -9.66 0.15
N ILE A 59 -12.09 -9.89 0.68
CA ILE A 59 -12.40 -9.79 2.13
C ILE A 59 -11.56 -10.75 3.00
N ARG A 60 -10.99 -11.80 2.42
CA ARG A 60 -10.14 -12.79 3.12
C ARG A 60 -8.82 -13.09 2.41
N GLY A 61 -8.45 -12.28 1.42
CA GLY A 61 -7.33 -12.56 0.52
C GLY A 61 -7.57 -13.81 -0.34
N CYS A 62 -6.95 -13.82 -1.52
CA CYS A 62 -6.83 -15.04 -2.31
C CYS A 62 -5.59 -15.78 -1.81
N ASN A 63 -5.75 -16.93 -1.16
CA ASN A 63 -4.61 -17.77 -0.81
C ASN A 63 -4.10 -18.43 -2.10
N LEU A 64 -3.22 -17.74 -2.82
CA LEU A 64 -2.62 -18.21 -4.08
C LEU A 64 -1.49 -19.21 -3.87
N MET A 65 -1.24 -19.66 -2.63
CA MET A 65 -0.43 -20.85 -2.38
C MET A 65 -1.33 -22.09 -2.47
N ALA A 66 -1.51 -22.57 -3.70
CA ALA A 66 -1.83 -23.97 -3.97
C ALA A 66 -0.56 -24.81 -3.92
#